data_AF-A0A395WAS2-F1
#
_entry.id   AF-A0A395WAS2-F1
#
_cell.length_a   1.000
_cell.length_b   1.000
_cell.length_c   1.000
_cell.angle_alpha   90.00
_cell.angle_beta   90.00
_cell.angle_gamma   90.00
#
_symmetry.space_group_name_H-M   'P 1'
#
loop_
_entity.id
_entity.type
_entity.pdbx_description
1 polymer ?
#
loop_
_entity_poly.entity_id
_entity_poly.type
_entity_poly.pdbx_seq_one_letter_code
_entity_poly.pdbx_strand_id
1 'polypeptide(L)'
;MNYTQLTKRESQIMTILWNHDQEMSANDIKLASDGLSIYTISQALQYLLSIGYVEVTGIGKNKKSIARLYSPCISESDYVSSFIKKETFEEIAVHYVQSSNDIDEITKLEHLIEKKKKELTGK
;
A
#
# COMPACT_ATOMS: atom_id res chain seq x y z
N MET A 1 -4.01 -11.15 8.86
CA MET A 1 -2.57 -10.94 9.11
C MET A 1 -2.43 -9.92 10.22
N ASN A 2 -1.52 -10.13 11.17
CA ASN A 2 -1.17 -9.09 12.13
C ASN A 2 -0.13 -8.20 11.48
N TYR A 3 -0.49 -6.95 11.21
CA TYR A 3 0.44 -5.98 10.63
C TYR A 3 1.22 -5.29 11.76
N THR A 4 2.53 -5.24 11.61
CA THR A 4 3.41 -4.38 12.39
C THR A 4 3.25 -2.92 11.95
N GLN A 5 3.14 -2.03 12.92
CA GLN A 5 3.03 -0.59 12.69
C GLN A 5 4.37 -0.03 12.19
N LEU A 6 4.31 0.67 11.06
CA LEU A 6 5.46 1.31 10.43
C LEU A 6 5.83 2.63 11.12
N THR A 7 7.12 2.93 11.17
CA THR A 7 7.61 4.26 11.55
C THR A 7 7.28 5.29 10.48
N LYS A 8 7.33 6.59 10.80
CA LYS A 8 7.07 7.67 9.84
C LYS A 8 7.90 7.53 8.54
N ARG A 9 9.16 7.10 8.65
CA ARG A 9 10.07 6.93 7.51
C ARG A 9 9.72 5.69 6.68
N GLU A 10 9.37 4.58 7.32
CA GLU A 10 8.89 3.38 6.64
C GLU A 10 7.56 3.63 5.93
N SER A 11 6.61 4.30 6.59
CA SER A 11 5.33 4.69 5.98
C SER A 11 5.57 5.57 4.76
N GLN A 12 6.46 6.57 4.84
CA GLN A 12 6.79 7.41 3.69
C GLN A 12 7.32 6.59 2.51
N ILE A 13 8.17 5.59 2.75
CA ILE A 13 8.70 4.71 1.71
C ILE A 13 7.61 3.80 1.13
N MET A 14 6.74 3.22 1.97
CA MET A 14 5.62 2.41 1.51
C MET A 14 4.61 3.23 0.70
N THR A 15 4.30 4.46 1.11
CA THR A 15 3.45 5.37 0.34
C THR A 15 4.04 5.68 -1.03
N ILE A 16 5.37 5.87 -1.13
CA ILE A 16 6.03 6.02 -2.45
C ILE A 16 5.83 4.74 -3.28
N LEU A 17 6.09 3.57 -2.69
CA LEU A 17 5.95 2.29 -3.40
C LEU A 17 4.50 1.99 -3.82
N TRP A 18 3.50 2.33 -3.02
CA TRP A 18 2.08 2.13 -3.35
C TRP A 18 1.60 3.06 -4.46
N ASN A 19 2.17 4.27 -4.56
CA ASN A 19 1.81 5.25 -5.57
C ASN A 19 2.50 5.03 -6.93
N HIS A 20 3.40 4.05 -7.02
CA HIS A 20 4.10 3.71 -8.25
C HIS A 20 3.76 2.28 -8.68
N ASP A 21 3.19 2.13 -9.88
CA ASP A 21 2.84 0.83 -10.48
C ASP A 21 4.07 -0.02 -10.89
N GLN A 22 5.30 0.50 -10.69
CA GLN A 22 6.54 -0.13 -11.12
C GLN A 22 7.48 -0.37 -9.95
N GLU A 23 8.25 -1.45 -10.05
CA GLU A 23 9.32 -1.76 -9.11
C GLU A 23 10.36 -0.64 -9.02
N MET A 24 10.77 -0.26 -7.81
CA MET A 24 11.65 0.89 -7.59
C MET A 24 12.95 0.48 -6.93
N SER A 25 14.07 1.08 -7.34
CA SER A 25 15.32 0.98 -6.60
C SER A 25 15.35 1.95 -5.41
N ALA A 26 16.27 1.73 -4.48
CA ALA A 26 16.51 2.67 -3.37
C ALA A 26 16.87 4.10 -3.86
N ASN A 27 17.46 4.23 -5.06
CA ASN A 27 17.73 5.55 -5.65
C ASN A 27 16.48 6.18 -6.23
N ASP A 28 15.58 5.39 -6.84
CA ASP A 28 14.32 5.90 -7.37
C ASP A 28 13.43 6.40 -6.24
N ILE A 29 13.36 5.64 -5.13
CA ILE A 29 12.68 6.04 -3.90
C ILE A 29 13.29 7.33 -3.35
N LYS A 30 14.63 7.47 -3.39
CA LYS A 30 15.30 8.70 -2.94
C LYS A 30 14.90 9.91 -3.78
N LEU A 31 14.80 9.75 -5.10
CA LEU A 31 14.38 10.82 -6.01
C LEU A 31 12.91 11.19 -5.82
N ALA A 32 12.06 10.23 -5.49
CA ALA A 32 10.64 10.45 -5.19
C ALA A 32 10.40 10.95 -3.74
N SER A 33 11.36 10.74 -2.84
CA SER A 33 11.24 11.14 -1.44
C SER A 33 11.63 12.59 -1.21
N ASP A 34 10.89 13.29 -0.36
CA ASP A 34 11.28 14.60 0.15
C ASP A 34 12.27 14.46 1.31
N GLY A 35 13.57 14.52 0.98
CA GLY A 35 14.64 14.67 1.96
C GLY A 35 15.15 13.39 2.65
N LEU A 36 14.72 12.18 2.24
CA LEU A 36 15.27 10.96 2.82
C LEU A 36 16.69 10.68 2.31
N SER A 37 17.58 10.29 3.23
CA SER A 37 18.92 9.84 2.87
C SER A 37 18.89 8.42 2.28
N ILE A 38 19.85 8.10 1.41
CA ILE A 38 19.97 6.74 0.84
C ILE A 38 20.18 5.67 1.92
N TYR A 39 20.85 6.04 3.03
CA TYR A 39 21.07 5.15 4.18
C TYR A 39 19.77 4.85 4.91
N THR A 40 18.95 5.87 5.13
CA THR A 40 17.63 5.73 5.75
C THR A 40 16.71 4.84 4.91
N ILE A 41 16.70 5.06 3.59
CA ILE A 41 15.92 4.24 2.66
C ILE A 41 16.41 2.79 2.68
N SER A 42 17.73 2.58 2.63
CA SER A 42 18.31 1.23 2.64
C SER A 42 17.98 0.47 3.93
N GLN A 43 18.05 1.15 5.09
CA GLN A 43 17.70 0.55 6.39
C GLN A 43 16.21 0.20 6.46
N ALA A 44 15.34 1.11 6.03
CA ALA A 44 13.90 0.87 6.03
C ALA A 44 13.52 -0.26 5.06
N LEU A 45 14.07 -0.30 3.84
CA LEU A 45 13.84 -1.39 2.90
C LEU A 45 14.31 -2.74 3.44
N GLN A 46 15.44 -2.79 4.14
CA GLN A 46 15.92 -4.02 4.78
C GLN A 46 14.95 -4.52 5.86
N TYR A 47 14.36 -3.61 6.64
CA TYR A 47 13.34 -3.96 7.63
C TYR A 47 12.02 -4.36 6.98
N LEU A 48 11.54 -3.62 5.98
CA LEU A 48 10.31 -3.94 5.25
C LEU A 48 10.41 -5.31 4.56
N LEU A 49 11.59 -5.66 4.03
CA LEU A 49 11.88 -7.00 3.53
C LEU A 49 11.78 -8.07 4.62
N SER A 50 12.31 -7.80 5.82
CA SER A 50 12.32 -8.80 6.90
C SER A 50 10.94 -9.09 7.48
N ILE A 51 10.02 -8.12 7.41
CA ILE A 51 8.61 -8.30 7.80
C ILE A 51 7.71 -8.68 6.62
N GLY A 52 8.27 -8.84 5.41
CA GLY A 52 7.55 -9.28 4.21
C GLY A 52 6.58 -8.26 3.61
N TYR A 53 6.80 -6.97 3.84
CA TYR A 53 5.94 -5.90 3.29
C TYR A 53 6.38 -5.48 1.90
N VAL A 54 7.63 -5.76 1.54
CA VAL A 54 8.17 -5.60 0.21
C VAL A 54 8.95 -6.86 -0.16
N GLU A 55 9.16 -7.05 -1.45
CA GLU A 55 10.02 -8.09 -2.01
C GLU A 55 11.00 -7.51 -3.02
N VAL A 56 12.05 -8.28 -3.34
CA VAL A 56 12.96 -7.95 -4.44
C VAL A 56 12.43 -8.62 -5.70
N THR A 57 11.79 -7.85 -6.56
CA THR A 57 11.21 -8.34 -7.83
C THR A 57 12.21 -8.38 -8.97
N GLY A 58 13.33 -7.68 -8.83
CA GLY A 58 14.27 -7.56 -9.93
C GLY A 58 15.59 -6.91 -9.59
N ILE A 59 16.37 -6.74 -10.65
CA ILE A 59 17.69 -6.13 -10.62
C ILE A 59 17.76 -5.06 -11.72
N GLY A 60 17.85 -3.79 -11.32
CA GLY A 60 18.04 -2.65 -12.20
C GLY A 60 19.52 -2.37 -12.46
N LYS A 61 19.86 -1.98 -13.70
CA LYS A 61 21.19 -1.45 -14.03
C LYS A 61 21.14 0.06 -14.04
N ASN A 62 21.83 0.71 -13.11
CA ASN A 62 22.15 2.13 -13.22
C ASN A 62 23.57 2.28 -13.81
N LYS A 63 23.89 3.43 -14.42
CA LYS A 63 25.11 3.67 -15.24
C LYS A 63 26.45 3.25 -14.60
N LYS A 64 26.50 3.03 -13.28
CA LYS A 64 27.70 2.61 -12.51
C LYS A 64 27.51 1.40 -11.59
N SER A 65 26.31 0.84 -11.43
CA SER A 65 26.09 -0.30 -10.53
C SER A 65 24.78 -1.05 -10.77
N ILE A 66 24.74 -2.27 -10.24
CA ILE A 66 23.55 -3.11 -10.16
C ILE A 66 22.78 -2.76 -8.88
N ALA A 67 21.47 -2.50 -8.98
CA ALA A 67 20.60 -2.16 -7.87
C ALA A 67 19.43 -3.15 -7.77
N ARG A 68 19.01 -3.49 -6.54
CA ARG A 68 17.77 -4.24 -6.30
C ARG A 68 16.56 -3.36 -6.59
N LEU A 69 15.54 -3.95 -7.18
CA LEU A 69 14.23 -3.34 -7.39
C LEU A 69 13.23 -3.95 -6.40
N TYR A 70 12.42 -3.09 -5.80
CA TYR A 70 11.51 -3.43 -4.72
C TYR A 70 10.08 -3.16 -5.14
N SER A 71 9.18 -4.08 -4.79
CA SER A 71 7.73 -3.93 -4.97
C SER A 71 7.00 -4.19 -3.66
N PRO A 72 5.86 -3.52 -3.39
CA PRO A 72 5.05 -3.78 -2.20
C PRO A 72 4.34 -5.14 -2.32
N CYS A 73 4.37 -5.93 -1.25
CA CYS A 73 3.65 -7.20 -1.15
C CYS A 73 2.26 -7.07 -0.53
N ILE A 74 1.97 -5.91 0.06
CA ILE A 74 0.72 -5.59 0.75
C ILE A 74 0.13 -4.34 0.10
N SER A 75 -1.20 -4.24 0.04
CA SER A 75 -1.85 -3.00 -0.42
C SER A 75 -1.95 -1.97 0.70
N GLU A 76 -2.01 -0.68 0.34
CA GLU A 76 -2.24 0.38 1.32
C GLU A 76 -3.56 0.18 2.08
N SER A 77 -4.62 -0.23 1.38
CA SER A 77 -5.93 -0.49 1.98
C SER A 77 -5.89 -1.64 2.98
N ASP A 78 -5.16 -2.72 2.69
CA ASP A 78 -5.04 -3.85 3.62
C ASP A 78 -4.23 -3.46 4.86
N TYR A 79 -3.16 -2.68 4.66
CA TYR A 79 -2.36 -2.16 5.76
C TYR A 79 -3.19 -1.24 6.65
N VAL A 80 -3.82 -0.21 6.09
CA VAL A 80 -4.60 0.79 6.85
C VAL A 80 -5.79 0.14 7.55
N SER A 81 -6.55 -0.71 6.86
CA SER A 81 -7.73 -1.37 7.44
C SER A 81 -7.38 -2.25 8.64
N SER A 82 -6.16 -2.80 8.69
CA SER A 82 -5.74 -3.65 9.81
C SER A 82 -5.60 -2.94 11.16
N PHE A 83 -5.45 -1.61 11.16
CA PHE A 83 -5.35 -0.78 12.38
C PHE A 83 -6.69 -0.13 12.77
N ILE A 84 -7.72 -0.28 11.93
CA ILE A 84 -9.04 0.31 12.15
C ILE A 84 -9.93 -0.73 12.81
N LYS A 85 -10.65 -0.33 13.86
CA LYS A 85 -11.67 -1.18 14.50
C LYS A 85 -12.84 -1.39 13.54
N LYS A 86 -13.48 -2.56 13.62
CA LYS A 86 -14.59 -2.92 12.72
C LYS A 86 -15.69 -1.87 12.71
N GLU A 87 -16.07 -1.35 13.88
CA GLU A 87 -17.13 -0.34 14.02
C GLU A 87 -16.75 0.96 13.30
N THR A 88 -15.51 1.41 13.46
CA THR A 88 -14.98 2.59 12.77
C THR A 88 -14.89 2.38 11.26
N PHE A 89 -14.58 1.17 10.82
CA PHE A 89 -14.55 0.85 9.39
C PHE A 89 -15.95 0.94 8.76
N GLU A 90 -16.97 0.47 9.46
CA GLU A 90 -18.37 0.60 9.04
C GLU A 90 -18.79 2.08 8.96
N GLU A 91 -18.46 2.89 9.96
CA GLU A 91 -18.70 4.34 9.95
C GLU A 91 -18.02 5.04 8.76
N ILE A 92 -16.76 4.71 8.47
CA ILE A 92 -16.03 5.26 7.31
C ILE A 92 -16.74 4.90 6.00
N ALA A 93 -17.18 3.64 5.84
CA ALA A 93 -17.88 3.19 4.65
C ALA A 93 -19.21 3.92 4.47
N VAL A 94 -19.99 4.08 5.54
CA VAL A 94 -21.25 4.86 5.54
C VAL A 94 -20.99 6.31 5.15
N HIS A 95 -19.99 6.94 5.78
CA HIS A 95 -19.61 8.32 5.48
C HIS A 95 -19.18 8.49 4.02
N TYR A 96 -18.39 7.57 3.46
CA TYR A 96 -17.97 7.62 2.07
C TYR A 96 -19.16 7.61 1.11
N VAL A 97 -20.13 6.72 1.33
CA VAL A 97 -21.36 6.66 0.51
C VAL A 97 -22.20 7.93 0.63
N GLN A 98 -22.31 8.50 1.83
CA GLN A 98 -23.09 9.72 2.06
C GLN A 98 -22.43 10.99 1.51
N SER A 99 -21.10 11.02 1.44
CA SER A 99 -20.32 12.19 1.02
C SER A 99 -19.89 12.15 -0.44
N SER A 100 -19.94 10.99 -1.10
CA SER A 100 -19.62 10.87 -2.52
C SER A 100 -20.69 11.54 -3.38
N ASN A 101 -20.25 12.28 -4.39
CA ASN A 101 -21.11 12.90 -5.42
C ASN A 101 -20.91 12.23 -6.79
N ASP A 102 -20.20 11.09 -6.83
CA ASP A 102 -19.90 10.35 -8.05
C ASP A 102 -20.79 9.11 -8.16
N ILE A 103 -21.73 9.16 -9.12
CA ILE A 103 -22.67 8.07 -9.34
C ILE A 103 -21.99 6.78 -9.81
N ASP A 104 -20.87 6.87 -10.52
CA ASP A 104 -20.13 5.72 -11.02
C ASP A 104 -19.42 5.00 -9.86
N GLU A 105 -18.85 5.76 -8.91
CA GLU A 105 -18.28 5.20 -7.67
C GLU A 105 -19.35 4.48 -6.84
N ILE A 106 -20.52 5.10 -6.64
CA ILE A 106 -21.63 4.51 -5.89
C ILE A 106 -22.16 3.24 -6.58
N THR A 107 -22.34 3.28 -7.90
CA THR A 107 -22.82 2.13 -8.69
C THR A 107 -21.85 0.96 -8.59
N LYS A 108 -20.54 1.23 -8.64
CA LYS A 108 -19.50 0.21 -8.45
C LYS A 108 -19.59 -0.43 -7.07
N LEU A 109 -19.77 0.36 -6.01
CA LEU A 109 -19.95 -0.15 -4.65
C LEU A 109 -21.22 -0.99 -4.50
N GLU A 110 -22.34 -0.54 -5.05
CA GLU A 110 -23.61 -1.29 -5.03
C GLU A 110 -23.44 -2.68 -5.67
N HIS A 111 -22.81 -2.74 -6.84
CA HIS A 111 -22.55 -4.01 -7.52
C HIS A 111 -21.67 -4.96 -6.68
N LEU A 112 -20.63 -4.44 -6.02
CA LEU A 112 -19.77 -5.21 -5.14
C LEU A 112 -20.53 -5.75 -3.92
N ILE A 113 -21.38 -4.93 -3.31
CA ILE A 113 -22.22 -5.31 -2.17
C ILE A 113 -23.21 -6.41 -2.57
N GLU A 114 -23.90 -6.25 -3.70
CA GLU A 114 -24.88 -7.24 -4.18
C GLU A 114 -24.21 -8.57 -4.53
N LYS A 115 -23.04 -8.54 -5.18
CA LYS A 115 -22.24 -9.75 -5.39
C LYS A 115 -21.90 -10.42 -4.06
N LYS A 116 -21.44 -9.66 -3.07
CA LYS A 116 -21.04 -10.22 -1.77
C LYS A 116 -22.22 -10.82 -0.99
N LYS A 117 -23.39 -10.19 -1.03
CA LYS A 117 -24.61 -10.72 -0.43
C LYS A 117 -25.01 -12.07 -1.05
N LYS A 118 -24.91 -12.22 -2.37
CA LYS A 118 -25.21 -13.49 -3.06
C LYS A 118 -24.28 -14.62 -2.60
N GLU A 119 -22.96 -14.35 -2.56
CA GLU A 119 -21.96 -15.29 -2.05
C GLU A 119 -22.27 -15.77 -0.62
N LEU A 120 -22.70 -14.85 0.26
CA LEU A 120 -22.99 -15.16 1.67
C LEU A 120 -24.36 -15.82 1.88
N THR A 121 -25.33 -15.58 0.98
CA THR A 121 -26.68 -16.14 1.08
C THR A 121 -26.85 -17.47 0.36
N GLY A 122 -25.78 -18.00 -0.26
CA GLY A 122 -25.73 -19.36 -0.79
C GLY A 122 -26.71 -19.62 -1.94
N LYS A 123 -27.06 -18.60 -2.73
CA LYS A 123 -27.80 -18.73 -4.00
C LYS A 123 -26.89 -18.46 -5.18
#